data_AF-A0A5E4R195-F1
#
_entry.id   AF-A0A5E4R195-F1
#
_cell.length_a   1.000
_cell.length_b   1.000
_cell.length_c   1.000
_cell.angle_alpha   90.00
_cell.angle_beta   90.00
_cell.angle_gamma   90.00
#
_symmetry.space_group_name_H-M   'P 1'
#
loop_
_entity.id
_entity.type
_entity.pdbx_description
1 polymer ?
#
loop_
_entity_poly.entity_id
_entity_poly.type
_entity_poly.pdbx_seq_one_letter_code
_entity_poly.pdbx_strand_id
1 'polypeptide(L)' 'MESVIKMPGFRSLGDDELVEFECKESDKGLEATRVCGPSSVDCQGSHRRPLSKKRLRRRKMNRNRRPQAVPRKAHLSN' A
#
# COMPACT_ATOMS: atom_id res chain seq x y z
N MET A 1 9.34 -4.12 -23.07
CA MET A 1 10.05 -4.40 -21.81
C MET A 1 9.19 -5.36 -21.02
N GLU A 2 9.54 -6.64 -21.02
CA GLU A 2 8.94 -7.61 -20.10
C GLU A 2 9.52 -7.38 -18.69
N SER A 3 8.68 -7.47 -17.67
CA SER A 3 9.07 -7.17 -16.29
C SER A 3 9.28 -8.45 -15.50
N VAL A 4 10.48 -8.63 -14.93
CA VAL A 4 10.87 -9.84 -14.19
C VAL A 4 10.15 -10.00 -12.84
N ILE A 5 9.95 -8.91 -12.09
CA ILE A 5 9.36 -8.94 -10.74
C ILE A 5 7.85 -8.75 -10.79
N LYS A 6 7.07 -9.71 -10.31
CA LYS A 6 5.60 -9.64 -10.23
C LYS A 6 5.15 -8.77 -9.04
N MET A 7 4.87 -7.49 -9.30
CA MET A 7 4.23 -6.58 -8.34
C MET A 7 3.62 -5.35 -9.02
N PRO A 8 2.62 -4.70 -8.39
CA PRO A 8 2.09 -3.42 -8.87
C PRO A 8 3.03 -2.25 -8.60
N GLY A 9 3.09 -1.28 -9.52
CA GLY A 9 3.85 -0.04 -9.34
C GLY A 9 5.36 -0.18 -9.58
N PHE A 10 6.17 0.42 -8.71
CA PHE A 10 7.62 0.37 -8.83
C PHE A 10 8.15 -1.01 -8.42
N ARG A 11 8.83 -1.67 -9.35
CA ARG A 11 9.33 -3.03 -9.18
C ARG A 11 10.66 -3.02 -8.43
N SER A 12 10.64 -3.46 -7.19
CA SER A 12 11.81 -3.58 -6.31
C SER A 12 11.62 -4.75 -5.35
N LEU A 13 12.69 -5.29 -4.80
CA LEU A 13 12.63 -6.30 -3.74
C LEU A 13 13.03 -5.67 -2.40
N GLY A 14 12.50 -6.22 -1.30
CA GLY A 14 13.04 -5.97 0.04
C GLY A 14 14.38 -6.69 0.25
N ASP A 15 15.22 -6.17 1.15
CA ASP A 15 16.55 -6.75 1.42
C ASP A 15 16.44 -8.18 2.01
N ASP A 16 15.41 -8.45 2.83
CA ASP A 16 15.14 -9.75 3.47
C ASP A 16 13.81 -10.38 3.01
N GLU A 17 13.35 -10.05 1.80
CA GLU A 17 12.09 -10.57 1.27
C GLU A 17 12.25 -12.00 0.74
N LEU A 18 11.44 -12.94 1.26
CA LEU A 18 11.35 -14.28 0.68
C LEU A 18 10.64 -14.22 -0.67
N VAL A 19 11.23 -14.85 -1.67
CA VAL A 19 10.70 -14.89 -3.05
C VAL A 19 10.87 -16.26 -3.68
N GLU A 20 9.98 -16.57 -4.61
CA GLU A 20 10.11 -17.67 -5.56
C GLU A 20 10.61 -17.08 -6.88
N PHE A 21 11.71 -17.62 -7.42
CA PHE A 21 12.26 -17.15 -8.68
C PHE A 21 12.63 -18.29 -9.62
N GLU A 22 12.52 -18.00 -10.91
CA GLU A 22 13.05 -18.82 -11.98
C GLU A 22 14.25 -18.08 -12.59
N CYS A 23 15.32 -18.83 -12.87
CA CYS A 23 16.51 -18.29 -13.51
C CYS A 23 16.90 -19.12 -14.73
N LYS A 24 17.56 -18.46 -15.68
CA LYS A 24 18.07 -19.06 -16.91
C LYS A 24 19.53 -18.64 -17.08
N GLU A 25 20.33 -19.56 -17.61
CA GLU A 25 21.71 -19.25 -17.99
C GLU A 25 21.75 -18.35 -19.23
N SER A 26 22.56 -17.31 -19.17
CA SER A 26 22.77 -16.32 -20.22
C SER A 26 24.27 -16.05 -20.40
N ASP A 27 24.62 -15.25 -21.40
CA ASP A 27 26.01 -14.84 -21.66
C ASP A 27 26.65 -14.06 -20.49
N LYS A 28 25.83 -13.53 -19.57
CA LYS A 28 26.29 -12.80 -18.36
C LYS A 28 26.20 -13.65 -17.09
N GLY A 29 25.86 -14.94 -17.21
CA GLY A 29 25.61 -15.85 -16.10
C GLY A 29 24.12 -16.09 -15.87
N LEU A 30 23.75 -16.43 -14.63
CA LEU A 30 22.35 -16.72 -14.26
C LEU A 30 21.54 -15.43 -14.16
N GLU A 31 20.52 -15.33 -15.00
CA GLU A 31 19.57 -14.22 -15.02
C GLU A 31 18.19 -14.69 -14.57
N ALA A 32 17.54 -13.92 -13.69
CA ALA A 32 16.17 -14.20 -13.29
C ALA A 32 15.20 -13.87 -14.42
N THR A 33 14.36 -14.83 -14.79
CA THR A 33 13.30 -14.66 -15.80
C THR A 33 11.98 -14.27 -15.15
N ARG A 34 11.74 -14.73 -13.92
CA ARG A 34 10.53 -14.48 -13.15
C ARG A 34 10.83 -14.43 -11.66
N VAL A 35 10.27 -13.46 -10.95
CA VAL A 35 10.37 -13.32 -9.49
C VAL A 35 8.99 -12.99 -8.93
N CYS A 36 8.54 -13.78 -7.96
CA CYS A 36 7.25 -13.64 -7.27
C CYS A 36 7.44 -13.79 -5.75
N GLY A 37 6.45 -13.38 -4.95
CA GLY A 37 6.41 -13.75 -3.54
C GLY A 37 6.09 -15.24 -3.34
N PRO A 38 6.26 -15.77 -2.13
CA PRO A 38 5.94 -17.16 -1.79
C PRO A 38 4.48 -17.48 -2.12
N SER A 39 4.21 -18.69 -2.60
CA SER A 39 2.89 -19.08 -3.14
C SER A 39 2.48 -18.26 -4.38
N SER A 40 3.45 -17.80 -5.19
CA SER A 40 3.22 -17.01 -6.40
C SER A 40 2.41 -15.71 -6.21
N VAL A 41 2.44 -15.13 -5.01
CA VAL A 41 1.83 -13.82 -4.71
C VAL A 41 2.68 -12.66 -5.25
N ASP A 42 2.14 -11.45 -5.21
CA ASP A 42 2.89 -10.25 -5.59
C ASP A 42 3.99 -9.93 -4.56
N CYS A 43 5.15 -9.46 -5.03
CA CYS A 43 6.24 -9.01 -4.16
C CYS A 43 5.84 -7.76 -3.35
N GLN A 44 6.33 -7.65 -2.12
CA GLN A 44 6.12 -6.49 -1.25
C GLN A 44 6.98 -5.30 -1.70
N GLY A 45 8.25 -5.57 -2.01
CA GLY A 45 9.24 -4.58 -2.39
C GLY A 45 9.75 -3.69 -1.27
N SER A 46 10.61 -2.74 -1.63
CA SER A 46 11.40 -2.00 -0.66
C SER A 46 10.59 -0.97 0.14
N HIS A 47 10.81 -0.96 1.46
CA HIS A 47 10.33 0.08 2.38
C HIS A 47 10.97 1.46 2.14
N ARG A 48 12.07 1.53 1.35
CA ARG A 48 12.83 2.77 1.11
C ARG A 48 12.01 3.83 0.38
N ARG A 49 10.88 3.47 -0.23
CA ARG A 49 9.92 4.44 -0.74
C ARG A 49 8.85 4.65 0.31
N PRO A 50 8.77 5.83 0.96
CA PRO A 50 7.60 6.13 1.76
C PRO A 50 6.39 6.02 0.83
N LEU A 51 5.50 5.05 1.08
CA LEU A 51 4.17 5.03 0.49
C LEU A 51 3.63 6.43 0.66
N SER A 52 3.48 7.16 -0.46
CA SER A 52 3.11 8.57 -0.46
C SER A 52 1.92 8.72 0.46
N LYS A 53 2.16 9.24 1.68
CA LYS A 53 1.16 9.31 2.75
C LYS A 53 -0.04 9.98 2.12
N LYS A 54 -1.12 9.22 1.96
CA LYS A 54 -2.38 9.63 1.35
C LYS A 54 -2.64 11.04 1.88
N ARG A 55 -2.45 12.08 1.04
CA ARG A 55 -2.53 13.47 1.49
C ARG A 55 -3.86 13.59 2.20
N LEU A 56 -3.84 13.73 3.53
CA LEU A 56 -5.05 13.83 4.32
C LEU A 56 -5.80 15.03 3.73
N ARG A 57 -6.90 14.77 3.01
CA ARG A 57 -7.73 15.82 2.45
C ARG A 57 -8.25 16.60 3.65
N ARG A 58 -7.61 17.74 3.93
CA ARG A 58 -8.04 18.71 4.94
C ARG A 58 -9.47 19.10 4.58
N ARG A 59 -10.46 18.45 5.20
CA ARG A 59 -11.88 18.79 5.07
C ARG A 59 -12.01 20.25 5.49
N LYS A 60 -12.28 21.14 4.52
CA LYS A 60 -12.75 22.50 4.84
C LYS A 60 -14.06 22.32 5.60
N MET A 61 -14.03 22.62 6.90
CA MET A 61 -15.23 22.68 7.74
C MET A 61 -16.11 23.81 7.20
N ASN A 62 -17.16 23.45 6.47
CA ASN A 62 -18.13 24.42 5.98
C ASN A 62 -18.92 24.93 7.20
N ARG A 63 -18.72 26.20 7.57
CA ARG A 63 -19.33 26.91 8.72
C ARG A 63 -20.86 27.09 8.64
N ASN A 64 -21.55 26.34 7.76
CA ASN A 64 -22.98 26.52 7.50
C ASN A 64 -23.88 25.36 7.97
N ARG A 65 -23.36 24.40 8.75
CA ARG A 65 -24.26 23.45 9.44
C ARG A 65 -24.80 24.11 10.71
N ARG A 66 -25.96 24.77 10.58
CA ARG A 66 -26.81 25.14 11.71
C ARG A 66 -26.96 23.92 12.63
N PRO A 67 -26.60 23.99 13.91
CA PRO A 67 -26.93 22.91 14.83
C PRO A 67 -28.45 22.88 14.97
N GLN A 68 -29.09 21.81 14.49
CA GLN A 68 -30.48 21.51 14.82
C GLN A 68 -30.54 21.39 16.35
N ALA A 69 -31.40 22.21 16.96
CA ALA A 69 -31.58 22.24 18.40
C ALA A 69 -31.92 20.84 18.92
N VAL A 70 -31.12 20.34 19.86
CA VAL A 70 -31.46 19.15 20.64
C VAL A 70 -32.52 19.54 21.68
N PRO A 71 -33.67 18.86 21.77
CA PRO A 71 -34.66 19.17 22.80
C PRO A 71 -34.11 18.81 24.18
N ARG A 72 -34.10 19.79 25.09
CA ARG A 72 -33.69 19.62 26.48
C ARG A 72 -34.72 18.72 27.18
N LYS A 73 -34.38 17.47 27.48
CA LYS A 73 -35.13 16.70 28.48
C LYS A 73 -34.72 17.19 29.87
N ALA A 74 -35.67 17.84 30.54
CA ALA A 74 -35.53 18.29 31.92
C ALA A 74 -35.31 17.08 32.84
N HIS A 75 -34.30 17.18 33.70
CA HIS A 75 -34.25 16.34 34.90
C HIS A 75 -35.32 16.86 35.86
N LEU A 76 -36.23 15.99 36.28
CA LEU A 76 -36.92 16.14 37.55
C LEU A 76 -36.79 14.81 38.28
N SER A 77 -35.87 14.78 39.24
CA SER A 77 -35.80 13.80 40.30
C SER A 77 -36.96 14.04 41.27
N ASN A 78 -37.63 12.96 41.67
CA ASN A 78 -38.06 12.74 43.05
C ASN A 78 -38.18 11.24 43.27
#